data_AF-A0A7V9GRZ0-F1
#
_entry.id   AF-A0A7V9GRZ0-F1
#
_cell.length_a   1.000
_cell.length_b   1.000
_cell.length_c   1.000
_cell.angle_alpha   90.00
_cell.angle_beta   90.00
_cell.angle_gamma   90.00
#
_symmetry.space_group_name_H-M   'P 1'
#
loop_
_entity.id
_entity.type
_entity.pdbx_description
1 polymer ?
#
loop_
_entity_poly.entity_id
_entity_poly.type
_entity_poly.pdbx_seq_one_letter_code
_entity_poly.pdbx_strand_id
1 'polypeptide(L)'
;ATFLRRLRPVARRGRPVIARLTRAVDAPRRGGDLLDVLKKLPPLAKSSIPAFESTEKTVADAQPIVDDARPYTPDLIGGLFNGFGGATGGYYDANGHFARISAQASVYSLANFASLVPLPAAQQGLTGYRKGVIKRCPGAAQQALPDGSSPNLERAGSCNPADSPR
;
A
#
# COMPACT_ATOMS: atom_id res chain seq x y z
N ALA A 1 -0.97 55.62 -52.73
CA ALA A 1 0.14 55.69 -51.74
C ALA A 1 -0.30 55.66 -50.25
N THR A 2 -1.59 55.60 -49.93
CA THR A 2 -2.12 55.77 -48.55
C THR A 2 -1.89 54.55 -47.64
N PHE A 3 -1.82 53.34 -48.20
CA PHE A 3 -1.65 52.08 -47.46
C PHE A 3 -0.29 51.98 -46.75
N LEU A 4 0.82 52.22 -47.47
CA LEU A 4 2.17 52.20 -46.90
C LEU A 4 2.37 53.27 -45.80
N ARG A 5 1.65 54.39 -45.89
CA ARG A 5 1.67 55.46 -44.88
C ARG A 5 0.97 55.05 -43.57
N ARG A 6 -0.07 54.20 -43.66
CA ARG A 6 -0.78 53.62 -42.51
C ARG A 6 -0.06 52.42 -41.90
N LEU A 7 0.72 51.68 -42.69
CA LEU A 7 1.56 50.56 -42.22
C LEU A 7 2.73 51.02 -41.35
N ARG A 8 3.29 52.19 -41.62
CA ARG A 8 4.46 52.73 -40.90
C ARG A 8 4.30 52.80 -39.37
N PRO A 9 3.19 53.32 -38.80
CA PRO A 9 2.98 53.29 -37.35
C PRO A 9 2.73 51.88 -36.80
N VAL A 10 2.07 50.99 -37.55
CA VAL A 10 1.85 49.59 -37.14
C VAL A 10 3.19 48.85 -37.06
N ALA A 11 4.05 49.01 -38.06
CA ALA A 11 5.40 48.45 -38.05
C ALA A 11 6.26 49.00 -36.90
N ARG A 12 6.16 50.30 -36.59
CA ARG A 12 6.84 50.89 -35.41
C ARG A 12 6.34 50.30 -34.09
N ARG A 13 5.03 50.07 -33.95
CA ARG A 13 4.44 49.47 -32.74
C ARG A 13 4.68 47.96 -32.63
N GLY A 14 4.79 47.25 -33.76
CA GLY A 14 5.00 45.80 -33.80
C GLY A 14 6.45 45.39 -33.54
N ARG A 15 7.43 46.23 -33.87
CA ARG A 15 8.87 46.00 -33.62
C ARG A 15 9.18 45.46 -32.21
N PRO A 16 8.73 46.09 -31.10
CA PRO A 16 9.01 45.58 -29.76
C PRO A 16 8.35 44.22 -29.47
N VAL A 17 7.21 43.92 -30.08
CA VAL A 17 6.51 42.62 -29.92
C VAL A 17 7.31 41.51 -30.60
N ILE A 18 7.71 41.71 -31.86
CA ILE A 18 8.54 40.76 -32.59
C ILE A 18 9.87 40.56 -31.84
N ALA A 19 10.53 41.64 -31.41
CA ALA A 19 11.78 41.55 -30.66
C ALA A 19 11.64 40.85 -29.29
N ARG A 20 10.45 40.84 -28.68
CA ARG A 20 10.17 40.06 -27.45
C ARG A 20 9.91 38.59 -27.77
N LEU A 21 9.17 38.30 -28.84
CA LEU A 21 8.91 36.94 -29.29
C LEU A 21 10.22 36.23 -29.70
N THR A 22 11.06 36.90 -30.49
CA THR A 22 12.38 36.36 -30.87
C THR A 22 13.23 36.07 -29.65
N ARG A 23 13.21 36.94 -28.62
CA ARG A 23 13.94 36.69 -27.36
C ARG A 23 13.33 35.59 -26.49
N ALA A 24 12.04 35.26 -26.64
CA ALA A 24 11.44 34.14 -25.91
C ALA A 24 11.73 32.80 -26.62
N VAL A 25 11.86 32.83 -27.95
CA VAL A 25 12.17 31.66 -28.77
C VAL A 25 13.67 31.36 -28.79
N ASP A 26 14.51 32.38 -28.95
CA ASP A 26 15.95 32.29 -29.19
C ASP A 26 16.68 33.43 -28.45
N ALA A 27 16.95 33.22 -27.16
CA ALA A 27 17.69 34.14 -26.33
C ALA A 27 19.17 33.76 -26.32
N PRO A 28 20.11 34.70 -26.49
CA PRO A 28 21.55 34.42 -26.39
C PRO A 28 22.05 33.93 -25.02
N ARG A 29 21.15 33.78 -24.03
CA ARG A 29 21.50 33.30 -22.69
C ARG A 29 21.31 31.78 -22.63
N ARG A 30 22.42 31.05 -22.50
CA ARG A 30 22.44 29.59 -22.28
C ARG A 30 21.39 29.16 -21.25
N GLY A 31 20.36 28.42 -21.70
CA GLY A 31 19.44 27.68 -20.84
C GLY A 31 18.14 28.39 -20.44
N GLY A 32 17.72 29.44 -21.14
CA GLY A 32 16.54 30.24 -20.74
C GLY A 32 15.46 30.47 -21.80
N ASP A 33 15.56 29.84 -22.98
CA ASP A 33 14.58 30.01 -24.06
C ASP A 33 13.84 28.71 -24.40
N LEU A 34 12.79 28.85 -25.21
CA LEU A 34 11.96 27.71 -25.62
C LEU A 34 12.76 26.70 -26.45
N LEU A 35 13.68 27.15 -27.29
CA LEU A 35 14.47 26.27 -28.15
C LEU A 35 15.41 25.38 -27.34
N ASP A 36 16.02 25.90 -26.28
CA ASP A 36 16.87 25.17 -25.35
C ASP A 36 16.08 24.14 -24.54
N VAL A 37 14.83 24.44 -24.17
CA VAL A 37 13.93 23.46 -23.55
C VAL A 37 13.56 22.35 -24.54
N LEU A 38 13.16 22.72 -25.75
CA LEU A 38 12.79 21.76 -26.80
C LEU A 38 13.96 20.85 -27.18
N LYS A 39 15.20 21.36 -27.20
CA LYS A 39 16.42 20.56 -27.42
C LYS A 39 16.69 19.55 -26.29
N LYS A 40 16.23 19.82 -25.07
CA LYS A 40 16.39 18.92 -23.91
C LYS A 40 15.30 17.85 -23.80
N LEU A 41 14.16 18.04 -24.47
CA LEU A 41 13.06 17.06 -24.43
C LEU A 41 13.45 15.69 -25.01
N PRO A 42 14.10 15.57 -26.18
CA PRO A 42 14.49 14.25 -26.72
C PRO A 42 15.42 13.44 -25.80
N PRO A 43 16.53 13.99 -25.25
CA PRO A 43 17.38 13.21 -24.35
C PRO A 43 16.68 12.87 -23.02
N LEU A 44 15.79 13.74 -22.53
CA LEU A 44 14.96 13.45 -21.35
C LEU A 44 13.97 12.32 -21.64
N ALA A 45 13.28 12.36 -22.78
CA ALA A 45 12.37 11.29 -23.19
C ALA A 45 13.11 9.96 -23.33
N LYS A 46 14.33 9.97 -23.88
CA LYS A 46 15.17 8.77 -24.05
C LYS A 46 15.54 8.11 -22.72
N SER A 47 15.65 8.85 -21.63
CA SER A 47 15.95 8.28 -20.29
C SER A 47 14.70 8.04 -19.44
N SER A 48 13.71 8.93 -19.49
CA SER A 48 12.52 8.86 -18.65
C SER A 48 11.51 7.82 -19.12
N ILE A 49 11.30 7.65 -20.44
CA ILE A 49 10.32 6.69 -20.96
C ILE A 49 10.66 5.26 -20.49
N PRO A 50 11.88 4.73 -20.69
CA PRO A 50 12.21 3.38 -20.22
C PRO A 50 12.13 3.23 -18.70
N ALA A 51 12.46 4.30 -17.94
CA ALA A 51 12.35 4.29 -16.49
C ALA A 51 10.90 4.18 -16.02
N PHE A 52 9.97 4.91 -16.65
CA PHE A 52 8.55 4.82 -16.35
C PHE A 52 7.97 3.46 -16.75
N GLU A 53 8.30 2.95 -17.94
CA GLU A 53 7.88 1.60 -18.38
C GLU A 53 8.37 0.51 -17.42
N SER A 54 9.63 0.60 -16.97
CA SER A 54 10.19 -0.32 -15.98
C SER A 54 9.47 -0.23 -14.63
N THR A 55 9.12 0.99 -14.21
CA THR A 55 8.39 1.22 -12.95
C THR A 55 6.97 0.66 -13.04
N GLU A 56 6.26 0.91 -14.14
CA GLU A 56 4.92 0.37 -14.40
C GLU A 56 4.93 -1.15 -14.36
N LYS A 57 5.90 -1.78 -15.04
CA LYS A 57 6.07 -3.23 -15.03
C LYS A 57 6.34 -3.77 -13.62
N THR A 58 7.23 -3.12 -12.88
CA THR A 58 7.56 -3.50 -11.49
C THR A 58 6.33 -3.43 -10.58
N VAL A 59 5.51 -2.38 -10.73
CA VAL A 59 4.28 -2.23 -9.97
C VAL A 59 3.28 -3.32 -10.36
N ALA A 60 3.11 -3.60 -11.65
CA ALA A 60 2.24 -4.66 -12.13
C ALA A 60 2.67 -6.05 -11.62
N ASP A 61 3.98 -6.33 -11.60
CA ASP A 61 4.54 -7.57 -11.09
C ASP A 61 4.37 -7.71 -9.56
N ALA A 62 4.42 -6.59 -8.82
CA ALA A 62 4.23 -6.57 -7.36
C ALA A 62 2.75 -6.59 -6.92
N GLN A 63 1.85 -6.13 -7.80
CA GLN A 63 0.40 -6.06 -7.55
C GLN A 63 -0.20 -7.35 -6.98
N PRO A 64 0.03 -8.57 -7.53
CA PRO A 64 -0.55 -9.79 -6.98
C PRO A 64 -0.09 -10.10 -5.54
N ILE A 65 1.15 -9.75 -5.19
CA ILE A 65 1.69 -9.96 -3.83
C ILE A 65 0.99 -9.02 -2.86
N VAL A 66 0.86 -7.75 -3.23
CA VAL A 66 0.17 -6.75 -2.40
C VAL A 66 -1.30 -7.12 -2.26
N ASP A 67 -1.94 -7.56 -3.34
CA ASP A 67 -3.33 -7.99 -3.32
C ASP A 67 -3.53 -9.18 -2.38
N ASP A 68 -2.62 -10.15 -2.37
CA ASP A 68 -2.69 -11.30 -1.45
C ASP A 68 -2.41 -10.92 0.01
N ALA A 69 -1.45 -10.03 0.25
CA ALA A 69 -1.06 -9.60 1.60
C ALA A 69 -2.05 -8.63 2.25
N ARG A 70 -2.65 -7.71 1.47
CA ARG A 70 -3.57 -6.66 1.94
C ARG A 70 -4.67 -7.15 2.90
N PRO A 71 -5.43 -8.23 2.63
CA PRO A 71 -6.49 -8.67 3.53
C PRO A 71 -5.98 -9.21 4.88
N TYR A 72 -4.69 -9.58 5.00
CA TYR A 72 -4.09 -9.99 6.28
C TYR A 72 -3.74 -8.81 7.18
N THR A 73 -3.86 -7.56 6.71
CA THR A 73 -3.54 -6.36 7.49
C THR A 73 -4.27 -6.32 8.84
N PRO A 74 -5.60 -6.56 8.93
CA PRO A 74 -6.30 -6.56 10.20
C PRO A 74 -5.78 -7.63 11.16
N ASP A 75 -5.40 -8.81 10.65
CA ASP A 75 -4.82 -9.88 11.46
C ASP A 75 -3.42 -9.52 11.98
N LEU A 76 -2.60 -8.85 11.15
CA LEU A 76 -1.28 -8.37 11.55
C LEU A 76 -1.36 -7.31 12.65
N ILE A 77 -2.20 -6.29 12.45
CA ILE A 77 -2.43 -5.22 13.44
C ILE A 77 -3.07 -5.82 14.70
N GLY A 78 -4.08 -6.68 14.52
CA GLY A 78 -4.73 -7.40 15.60
C GLY A 78 -3.74 -8.20 16.44
N GLY A 79 -2.88 -8.99 15.80
CA GLY A 79 -1.85 -9.78 16.47
C GLY A 79 -0.76 -8.94 17.12
N LEU A 80 -0.28 -7.87 16.47
CA LEU A 80 0.79 -7.02 17.01
C LEU A 80 0.33 -6.21 18.22
N PHE A 81 -0.88 -5.63 18.18
CA PHE A 81 -1.37 -4.75 19.25
C PHE A 81 -2.17 -5.48 20.33
N ASN A 82 -2.89 -6.56 19.99
CA ASN A 82 -3.67 -7.34 20.95
C ASN A 82 -2.97 -8.64 21.41
N GLY A 83 -1.98 -9.14 20.65
CA GLY A 83 -1.36 -10.43 20.94
C GLY A 83 -0.47 -10.45 22.18
N PHE A 84 0.09 -9.30 22.59
CA PHE A 84 0.93 -9.19 23.79
C PHE A 84 0.14 -8.88 25.08
N GLY A 85 -1.10 -8.38 24.97
CA GLY A 85 -1.93 -7.94 26.11
C GLY A 85 -3.01 -8.95 26.56
N GLY A 86 -3.06 -10.13 25.95
CA GLY A 86 -4.23 -11.02 26.02
C GLY A 86 -5.28 -10.63 24.99
N ALA A 87 -6.09 -11.59 24.51
CA ALA A 87 -7.07 -11.42 23.41
C ALA A 87 -8.24 -10.44 23.71
N THR A 88 -8.06 -9.48 24.61
CA THR A 88 -9.11 -8.74 25.30
C THR A 88 -9.23 -7.27 24.91
N GLY A 89 -8.35 -6.69 24.09
CA GLY A 89 -8.12 -5.24 24.16
C GLY A 89 -8.19 -4.44 22.86
N GLY A 90 -9.31 -4.44 22.13
CA GLY A 90 -9.43 -3.47 21.01
C GLY A 90 -10.67 -3.54 20.12
N TYR A 91 -11.65 -4.40 20.41
CA TYR A 91 -12.79 -4.55 19.50
C TYR A 91 -13.79 -3.40 19.64
N TYR A 92 -14.36 -3.01 18.51
CA TYR A 92 -15.37 -1.97 18.41
C TYR A 92 -16.44 -2.43 17.41
N ASP A 93 -17.71 -2.34 17.78
CA ASP A 93 -18.86 -2.59 16.90
C ASP A 93 -19.79 -1.35 16.87
N ALA A 94 -20.96 -1.50 16.24
CA ALA A 94 -21.97 -0.43 16.20
C ALA A 94 -22.47 0.01 17.60
N ASN A 95 -22.23 -0.79 18.64
CA ASN A 95 -22.62 -0.53 20.03
C ASN A 95 -21.47 0.01 20.90
N GLY A 96 -20.26 0.14 20.34
CA GLY A 96 -19.09 0.70 21.02
C GLY A 96 -17.97 -0.32 21.26
N HIS A 97 -17.12 -0.03 22.24
CA HIS A 97 -16.04 -0.95 22.62
C HIS A 97 -16.59 -2.20 23.29
N PHE A 98 -16.14 -3.37 22.86
CA PHE A 98 -16.41 -4.62 23.53
C PHE A 98 -15.11 -5.39 23.77
N ALA A 99 -15.08 -6.15 24.88
CA ALA A 99 -13.95 -7.00 25.23
C ALA A 99 -14.35 -8.45 25.02
N ARG A 100 -13.49 -9.22 24.33
CA ARG A 100 -13.65 -10.66 24.19
C ARG A 100 -12.67 -11.36 25.10
N ILE A 101 -13.18 -12.09 26.09
CA ILE A 101 -12.35 -12.85 27.01
C ILE A 101 -12.46 -14.31 26.61
N SER A 102 -11.37 -14.87 26.07
CA SER A 102 -11.25 -16.30 25.84
C SER A 102 -10.25 -16.88 26.84
N ALA A 103 -10.57 -18.04 27.43
CA ALA A 103 -9.60 -18.79 28.22
C ALA A 103 -8.47 -19.27 27.30
N GLN A 104 -7.33 -18.57 27.34
CA GLN A 104 -6.11 -19.00 26.71
C GLN A 104 -5.39 -19.90 27.70
N ALA A 105 -5.59 -21.20 27.58
CA ALA A 105 -4.73 -22.12 28.30
C ALA A 105 -3.45 -22.32 27.48
N SER A 106 -2.30 -22.29 28.16
CA SER A 106 -0.98 -22.54 27.60
C SER A 106 -0.58 -23.97 27.95
N VAL A 107 0.23 -24.62 27.11
CA VAL A 107 0.89 -25.89 27.47
C VAL A 107 2.21 -25.67 28.21
N TYR A 108 2.57 -24.41 28.47
CA TYR A 108 3.74 -24.00 29.23
C TYR A 108 3.36 -22.97 30.30
N SER A 109 3.93 -23.12 31.49
CA SER A 109 3.85 -22.13 32.57
C SER A 109 5.19 -21.40 32.70
N LEU A 110 5.16 -20.10 33.01
CA LEU A 110 6.37 -19.33 33.27
C LEU A 110 6.88 -19.63 34.70
N ALA A 111 7.96 -20.38 34.81
CA ALA A 111 8.67 -20.62 36.04
C ALA A 111 9.79 -19.58 36.22
N ASN A 112 9.90 -19.04 37.44
CA ASN A 112 10.99 -18.14 37.86
C ASN A 112 11.20 -16.93 36.93
N PHE A 113 10.14 -16.45 36.26
CA PHE A 113 10.17 -15.31 35.32
C PHE A 113 11.17 -15.43 34.15
N ALA A 114 11.77 -16.60 33.94
CA ALA A 114 12.86 -16.77 32.97
C ALA A 114 12.79 -18.09 32.20
N SER A 115 11.95 -19.05 32.62
CA SER A 115 11.89 -20.37 31.99
C SER A 115 10.45 -20.81 31.75
N LEU A 116 10.15 -21.26 30.54
CA LEU A 116 8.86 -21.87 30.20
C LEU A 116 8.93 -23.37 30.47
N VAL A 117 8.14 -23.86 31.42
CA VAL A 117 8.09 -25.27 31.82
C VAL A 117 6.79 -25.90 31.29
N PRO A 118 6.84 -27.05 30.60
CA PRO A 118 5.65 -27.70 30.07
C PRO A 118 4.70 -28.13 31.18
N LEU A 119 3.40 -27.89 30.98
CA LEU A 119 2.33 -28.36 31.85
C LEU A 119 2.08 -29.86 31.60
N PRO A 120 1.78 -30.66 32.63
CA PRO A 120 1.58 -32.10 32.48
C PRO A 120 0.42 -32.41 31.52
N ALA A 121 0.61 -33.39 30.63
CA ALA A 121 -0.36 -33.77 29.60
C ALA A 121 -1.75 -34.19 30.14
N ALA A 122 -1.85 -34.49 31.44
CA ALA A 122 -3.09 -34.87 32.12
C ALA A 122 -4.01 -33.69 32.48
N GLN A 123 -3.58 -32.43 32.33
CA GLN A 123 -4.48 -31.27 32.43
C GLN A 123 -5.34 -31.17 31.16
N GLN A 124 -6.43 -31.94 31.18
CA GLN A 124 -7.50 -31.98 30.18
C GLN A 124 -8.24 -30.64 30.14
N GLY A 125 -7.67 -29.64 29.48
CA GLY A 125 -8.35 -28.38 29.17
C GLY A 125 -8.08 -27.85 27.76
N LEU A 126 -7.28 -28.57 26.97
CA LEU A 126 -6.63 -28.04 25.76
C LEU A 126 -6.43 -29.10 24.66
N THR A 127 -7.39 -29.99 24.47
CA THR A 127 -7.38 -30.92 23.34
C THR A 127 -7.66 -30.14 22.05
N GLY A 128 -6.77 -30.18 21.06
CA GLY A 128 -7.02 -29.58 19.73
C GLY A 128 -5.91 -28.72 19.12
N TYR A 129 -4.72 -28.63 19.74
CA TYR A 129 -3.60 -27.94 19.09
C TYR A 129 -3.19 -28.62 17.79
N ARG A 130 -3.12 -27.81 16.73
CA ARG A 130 -2.68 -28.23 15.40
C ARG A 130 -1.31 -27.64 15.12
N LYS A 131 -0.38 -28.48 14.67
CA LYS A 131 0.92 -28.05 14.14
C LYS A 131 0.82 -27.90 12.61
N GLY A 132 1.72 -27.11 12.02
CA GLY A 132 1.77 -26.93 10.57
C GLY A 132 0.67 -26.02 9.99
N VAL A 133 0.04 -25.20 10.83
CA VAL A 133 -0.99 -24.24 10.41
C VAL A 133 -0.29 -22.98 9.87
N ILE A 134 -0.07 -22.93 8.56
CA ILE A 134 0.73 -21.87 7.90
C ILE A 134 -0.05 -21.05 6.87
N LYS A 135 -1.26 -21.49 6.48
CA LYS A 135 -2.09 -20.85 5.46
C LYS A 135 -3.48 -20.50 6.01
N ARG A 136 -3.56 -19.81 7.15
CA ARG A 136 -4.86 -19.34 7.66
C ARG A 136 -5.47 -18.36 6.68
N CYS A 137 -6.80 -18.37 6.52
CA CYS A 137 -7.47 -17.37 5.68
C CYS A 137 -7.55 -16.02 6.41
N PRO A 138 -7.59 -14.90 5.68
CA PRO A 138 -7.75 -13.58 6.28
C PRO A 138 -9.00 -13.50 7.18
N GLY A 139 -8.85 -12.91 8.36
CA GLY A 139 -9.91 -12.79 9.37
C GLY A 139 -10.20 -14.07 10.15
N ALA A 140 -9.50 -15.18 9.87
CA ALA A 140 -9.67 -16.45 10.60
C ALA A 140 -9.17 -16.42 12.06
N ALA A 141 -8.60 -15.30 12.51
CA ALA A 141 -8.27 -15.10 13.91
C ALA A 141 -9.52 -14.92 14.79
N GLN A 142 -10.67 -14.59 14.20
CA GLN A 142 -11.94 -14.41 14.89
C GLN A 142 -12.90 -15.58 14.67
N GLN A 143 -14.00 -15.60 15.43
CA GLN A 143 -15.12 -16.51 15.12
C GLN A 143 -15.72 -16.11 13.79
N ALA A 144 -16.15 -17.10 13.00
CA ALA A 144 -16.85 -16.82 11.76
C ALA A 144 -18.09 -15.95 12.04
N LEU A 145 -18.20 -14.82 11.36
CA LEU A 145 -19.36 -13.96 11.51
C LEU A 145 -20.57 -14.56 10.78
N PRO A 146 -21.80 -14.39 11.28
CA PRO A 146 -23.01 -14.89 10.63
C PRO A 146 -23.24 -14.34 9.22
N ASP A 147 -22.68 -13.17 8.91
CA ASP A 147 -22.77 -12.51 7.61
C ASP A 147 -21.76 -13.05 6.58
N GLY A 148 -20.90 -14.01 6.97
CA GLY A 148 -19.88 -14.60 6.10
C GLY A 148 -18.71 -13.68 5.77
N SER A 149 -18.60 -12.51 6.41
CA SER A 149 -17.51 -11.55 6.17
C SER A 149 -16.14 -12.03 6.67
N SER A 150 -16.13 -12.99 7.60
CA SER A 150 -14.92 -13.68 8.03
C SER A 150 -15.19 -15.15 8.39
N PRO A 151 -14.21 -16.05 8.17
CA PRO A 151 -12.97 -15.81 7.42
C PRO A 151 -13.26 -15.58 5.93
N ASN A 152 -12.42 -14.79 5.25
CA ASN A 152 -12.60 -14.54 3.81
C ASN A 152 -12.16 -15.79 3.02
N LEU A 153 -13.13 -16.53 2.50
CA LEU A 153 -12.94 -17.78 1.75
C LEU A 153 -12.85 -17.59 0.24
N GLU A 154 -13.17 -16.41 -0.29
CA GLU A 154 -13.12 -16.13 -1.74
C GLU A 154 -11.69 -16.24 -2.29
N ARG A 155 -10.68 -16.13 -1.42
CA ARG A 155 -9.26 -16.33 -1.72
C ARG A 155 -8.70 -17.69 -1.28
N ALA A 156 -9.54 -18.74 -1.26
CA ALA A 156 -9.12 -20.11 -0.94
C ALA A 156 -7.97 -20.69 -1.82
N GLY A 157 -7.55 -20.00 -2.89
CA GLY A 157 -6.33 -20.35 -3.63
C GLY A 157 -5.02 -19.99 -2.92
N SER A 158 -5.00 -18.92 -2.10
CA SER A 158 -3.82 -18.48 -1.35
C SER A 158 -3.86 -18.85 0.14
N CYS A 159 -5.04 -19.22 0.66
CA CYS A 159 -5.21 -19.73 2.02
C CYS A 159 -5.84 -21.13 2.05
N ASN A 160 -5.65 -21.86 3.14
CA ASN A 160 -6.30 -23.13 3.42
C ASN A 160 -7.41 -22.94 4.46
N PRO A 161 -8.70 -23.08 4.11
CA PRO A 161 -9.80 -22.98 5.07
C PRO A 161 -9.69 -23.97 6.22
N ALA A 162 -9.04 -25.13 6.02
CA ALA A 162 -8.83 -26.12 7.08
C ALA A 162 -7.84 -25.63 8.16
N ASP A 163 -6.99 -24.65 7.87
CA ASP A 163 -6.03 -24.07 8.82
C ASP A 163 -6.72 -23.09 9.79
N SER A 164 -7.92 -22.62 9.48
CA SER A 164 -8.71 -21.72 10.32
C SER A 164 -9.30 -22.47 11.53
N PRO A 165 -9.41 -21.83 12.72
CA PRO A 165 -10.18 -22.36 13.84
C PRO A 165 -11.65 -22.55 13.41
N ARG A 166 -12.28 -23.64 13.86
CA ARG A 166 -13.72 -23.86 13.71
C ARG A 166 -14.45 -23.39 14.96
#